data_AF-A0A0R3U091-F1
#
_entry.id   AF-A0A0R3U091-F1
#
_cell.length_a   1.000
_cell.length_b   1.000
_cell.length_c   1.000
_cell.angle_alpha   90.00
_cell.angle_beta   90.00
_cell.angle_gamma   90.00
#
_symmetry.space_group_name_H-M   'P 1'
#
loop_
_entity.id
_entity.type
_entity.pdbx_description
1 polymer ?
#
loop_
_entity_poly.entity_id
_entity_poly.type
_entity_poly.pdbx_seq_one_letter_code
_entity_poly.pdbx_strand_id
1 'polypeptide(L)'
;MSQFEQKDDINSQHNNDNCMHYLSNANSPPPNDDDPVVIESKSHFYNYATIQTVSVWKCEFSPSIRESFRAFNQTLYYWIDKYVYQRSVGPWFLRSVSTLLINSLWYGVQPVYFVAHLTLPLIALAEDGIATVVAFFRLSLPPGGLAFIRWFFQMRSIDYLAAGWILLSFQEAYELWSSFGFFVQVIGVVLGIAHFTMVRFVSDFERWTVENPGADVAEATARNLSSTGKAWESPVVDGYV
;
A
#
# COMPACT_ATOMS: atom_id res chain seq x y z
N MET A 1 -45.57 -27.65 20.07
CA MET A 1 -45.61 -26.49 19.17
C MET A 1 -44.29 -25.73 19.34
N SER A 2 -43.09 -26.22 18.99
CA SER A 2 -42.62 -27.06 17.87
C SER A 2 -43.19 -26.54 16.55
N GLN A 3 -42.41 -25.73 15.83
CA GLN A 3 -42.50 -25.47 14.38
C GLN A 3 -41.47 -24.43 13.84
N PHE A 4 -40.52 -23.90 14.63
CA PHE A 4 -39.58 -22.88 14.12
C PHE A 4 -38.11 -23.30 13.92
N GLU A 5 -37.72 -24.54 14.26
CA GLU A 5 -36.31 -24.98 14.16
C GLU A 5 -35.99 -25.85 12.93
N GLN A 6 -36.98 -26.19 12.09
CA GLN A 6 -36.79 -27.21 11.04
C GLN A 6 -36.51 -26.64 9.63
N LYS A 7 -36.45 -25.32 9.46
CA LYS A 7 -36.35 -24.68 8.13
C LYS A 7 -34.93 -24.32 7.70
N ASP A 8 -33.98 -24.24 8.64
CA ASP A 8 -32.60 -23.83 8.33
C ASP A 8 -31.70 -25.01 7.90
N ASP A 9 -32.01 -26.24 8.35
CA ASP A 9 -31.21 -27.43 8.00
C ASP A 9 -31.41 -27.90 6.55
N ILE A 10 -32.60 -27.67 5.98
CA ILE A 10 -32.94 -28.15 4.62
C ILE A 10 -32.18 -27.37 3.53
N ASN A 11 -31.89 -26.08 3.77
CA ASN A 11 -31.17 -25.24 2.81
C ASN A 11 -29.65 -25.42 2.87
N SER A 12 -29.12 -25.90 4.01
CA SER A 12 -27.71 -26.25 4.18
C SER A 12 -27.36 -27.57 3.47
N GLN A 13 -28.26 -28.56 3.54
CA GLN A 13 -28.06 -29.84 2.84
C GLN A 13 -28.18 -29.72 1.32
N HIS A 14 -29.10 -28.90 0.80
CA HIS A 14 -29.30 -28.80 -0.65
C HIS A 14 -28.11 -28.16 -1.40
N ASN A 15 -27.32 -27.31 -0.75
CA ASN A 15 -26.10 -26.75 -1.35
C ASN A 15 -24.89 -27.71 -1.30
N ASN A 16 -24.86 -28.64 -0.33
CA ASN A 16 -23.78 -29.62 -0.23
C ASN A 16 -23.93 -30.76 -1.24
N ASP A 17 -25.16 -31.14 -1.59
CA ASP A 17 -25.43 -32.19 -2.58
C ASP A 17 -25.04 -31.77 -4.00
N ASN A 18 -25.18 -30.48 -4.34
CA ASN A 18 -24.74 -29.94 -5.63
C ASN A 18 -23.21 -29.88 -5.77
N CYS A 19 -22.47 -29.75 -4.67
CA CYS A 19 -21.00 -29.74 -4.71
C CYS A 19 -20.41 -31.15 -4.87
N MET A 20 -21.06 -32.17 -4.31
CA MET A 20 -20.59 -33.56 -4.39
C MET A 20 -20.89 -34.23 -5.74
N HIS A 21 -21.85 -33.71 -6.51
CA HIS A 21 -22.19 -34.28 -7.82
C HIS A 21 -21.15 -34.02 -8.93
N TYR A 22 -20.21 -33.10 -8.73
CA TYR A 22 -19.14 -32.82 -9.69
C TYR A 22 -17.88 -33.69 -9.52
N LEU A 23 -17.79 -34.50 -8.45
CA LEU A 23 -16.59 -35.32 -8.16
C LEU A 23 -16.72 -36.81 -8.50
N SER A 24 -17.81 -37.23 -9.15
CA SER A 24 -18.01 -38.64 -9.53
C SER A 24 -18.28 -38.80 -11.03
N ASN A 25 -17.27 -38.53 -11.85
CA ASN A 25 -17.16 -39.13 -13.18
C ASN A 25 -15.69 -39.21 -13.62
N ALA A 26 -14.90 -39.95 -12.85
CA ALA A 26 -13.61 -40.44 -13.30
C ALA A 26 -13.85 -41.63 -14.25
N ASN A 27 -14.06 -41.34 -15.54
CA ASN A 27 -13.94 -42.30 -16.65
C ASN A 27 -13.86 -41.51 -17.97
N SER A 28 -12.79 -40.74 -18.15
CA SER A 28 -12.42 -40.13 -19.43
C SER A 28 -11.19 -40.85 -20.01
N PRO A 29 -11.13 -41.07 -21.35
CA PRO A 29 -10.06 -41.81 -22.02
C PRO A 29 -8.69 -41.13 -21.83
N PRO A 30 -7.57 -41.86 -22.03
CA PRO A 30 -6.24 -41.30 -21.79
C PRO A 30 -6.00 -40.06 -22.67
N PRO A 31 -5.46 -38.97 -22.11
CA PRO A 31 -5.25 -37.74 -22.86
C PRO A 31 -4.08 -37.92 -23.85
N ASN A 32 -4.23 -37.36 -25.05
CA ASN A 32 -3.12 -37.19 -25.99
C ASN A 32 -2.07 -36.25 -25.37
N ASP A 33 -0.80 -36.55 -25.60
CA ASP A 33 0.38 -36.05 -24.87
C ASP A 33 0.79 -34.57 -25.18
N ASP A 34 -0.12 -33.75 -25.73
CA ASP A 34 0.23 -32.42 -26.26
C ASP A 34 -0.53 -31.22 -25.63
N ASP A 35 -1.38 -31.42 -24.62
CA ASP A 35 -2.01 -30.30 -23.91
C ASP A 35 -1.27 -30.00 -22.59
N PRO A 36 -0.86 -28.74 -22.32
CA PRO A 36 -0.23 -28.40 -21.05
C PRO A 36 -1.24 -28.60 -19.91
N VAL A 37 -1.05 -29.71 -19.20
CA VAL A 37 -1.76 -30.12 -17.99
C VAL A 37 -1.83 -28.93 -17.03
N VAL A 38 -3.03 -28.39 -16.86
CA VAL A 38 -3.36 -27.52 -15.72
C VAL A 38 -3.27 -28.41 -14.49
N ILE A 39 -2.10 -28.39 -13.84
CA ILE A 39 -1.86 -29.11 -12.59
C ILE A 39 -2.79 -28.49 -11.55
N GLU A 40 -3.81 -29.26 -11.15
CA GLU A 40 -4.74 -28.94 -10.08
C GLU A 40 -3.93 -28.68 -8.80
N SER A 41 -3.84 -27.41 -8.41
CA SER A 41 -3.06 -26.99 -7.25
C SER A 41 -3.75 -27.46 -5.97
N LYS A 42 -3.02 -28.17 -5.10
CA LYS A 42 -3.37 -28.46 -3.69
C LYS A 42 -4.29 -27.40 -3.11
N SER A 43 -5.38 -27.80 -2.44
CA SER A 43 -6.46 -26.94 -1.92
C SER A 43 -5.96 -25.62 -1.27
N HIS A 44 -5.82 -24.55 -2.05
CA HIS A 44 -5.67 -23.21 -1.52
C HIS A 44 -7.07 -22.67 -1.28
N PHE A 45 -7.38 -22.29 -0.04
CA PHE A 45 -8.65 -21.66 0.30
C PHE A 45 -8.65 -20.23 -0.28
N TYR A 46 -9.28 -20.05 -1.42
CA TYR A 46 -9.45 -18.74 -2.05
C TYR A 46 -10.67 -18.04 -1.44
N ASN A 47 -10.49 -16.79 -1.00
CA ASN A 47 -11.57 -15.94 -0.51
C ASN A 47 -11.70 -14.71 -1.44
N TYR A 48 -12.78 -13.94 -1.33
CA TYR A 48 -12.97 -12.67 -2.02
C TYR A 48 -11.76 -11.74 -1.88
N ALA A 49 -11.09 -11.77 -0.73
CA ALA A 49 -9.86 -11.03 -0.49
C ALA A 49 -8.74 -11.34 -1.51
N THR A 50 -8.73 -12.52 -2.13
CA THR A 50 -7.75 -12.91 -3.15
C THR A 50 -7.97 -12.21 -4.49
N ILE A 51 -9.23 -11.92 -4.84
CA ILE A 51 -9.60 -11.26 -6.11
C ILE A 51 -9.92 -9.77 -5.94
N GLN A 52 -9.88 -9.26 -4.71
CA GLN A 52 -10.17 -7.87 -4.42
C GLN A 52 -9.13 -6.96 -5.08
N THR A 53 -9.55 -6.21 -6.09
CA THR A 53 -8.64 -5.29 -6.80
C THR A 53 -8.48 -3.96 -6.06
N VAL A 54 -9.50 -3.48 -5.35
CA VAL A 54 -9.46 -2.19 -4.66
C VAL A 54 -10.08 -2.31 -3.27
N SER A 55 -9.41 -1.71 -2.28
CA SER A 55 -9.98 -1.48 -0.94
C SER A 55 -10.26 -0.01 -0.74
N VAL A 56 -11.52 0.42 -0.96
CA VAL A 56 -11.93 1.83 -0.88
C VAL A 56 -11.57 2.46 0.45
N TRP A 57 -11.87 1.76 1.55
CA TRP A 57 -11.55 2.24 2.91
C TRP A 57 -10.06 2.53 3.11
N LYS A 58 -9.18 1.63 2.63
CA LYS A 58 -7.72 1.85 2.75
C LYS A 58 -7.23 2.91 1.78
N CYS A 59 -7.81 2.99 0.57
CA CYS A 59 -7.48 4.05 -0.37
C CYS A 59 -7.79 5.43 0.22
N GLU A 60 -8.97 5.62 0.82
CA GLU A 60 -9.49 6.92 1.25
C GLU A 60 -9.05 7.34 2.65
N PHE A 61 -8.82 6.42 3.59
CA PHE A 61 -8.57 6.76 5.00
C PHE A 61 -7.20 6.34 5.54
N SER A 62 -6.36 5.72 4.71
CA SER A 62 -5.00 5.43 5.12
C SER A 62 -4.19 6.74 5.30
N PRO A 63 -3.42 6.87 6.39
CA PRO A 63 -2.56 8.03 6.62
C PRO A 63 -1.22 7.95 5.88
N SER A 64 -1.00 6.91 5.07
CA SER A 64 0.20 6.81 4.23
C SER A 64 -0.13 6.47 2.79
N ILE A 65 0.56 7.16 1.87
CA ILE A 65 0.49 6.96 0.43
C ILE A 65 0.89 5.54 0.04
N ARG A 66 1.84 4.92 0.75
CA ARG A 66 2.29 3.55 0.49
C ARG A 66 1.14 2.56 0.69
N GLU A 67 0.41 2.71 1.80
CA GLU A 67 -0.74 1.87 2.14
C GLU A 67 -1.95 2.15 1.23
N SER A 68 -2.23 3.42 0.88
CA SER A 68 -3.29 3.74 -0.09
C SER A 68 -2.97 3.20 -1.49
N PHE A 69 -1.72 3.32 -1.93
CA PHE A 69 -1.28 2.82 -3.23
C PHE A 69 -1.30 1.28 -3.26
N ARG A 70 -0.93 0.61 -2.16
CA ARG A 70 -1.09 -0.85 -2.02
C ARG A 70 -2.55 -1.27 -2.09
N ALA A 71 -3.46 -0.49 -1.50
CA ALA A 71 -4.88 -0.76 -1.52
C ALA A 71 -5.56 -0.50 -2.87
N PHE A 72 -4.91 0.30 -3.73
CA PHE A 72 -5.37 0.65 -5.06
C PHE A 72 -4.79 -0.32 -6.10
N ASN A 73 -5.66 -1.01 -6.84
CA ASN A 73 -5.25 -1.99 -7.85
C ASN A 73 -4.24 -3.02 -7.31
N GLN A 74 -4.66 -3.76 -6.28
CA GLN A 74 -3.86 -4.71 -5.51
C GLN A 74 -3.15 -5.74 -6.39
N THR A 75 -3.79 -6.19 -7.48
CA THR A 75 -3.19 -7.14 -8.43
C THR A 75 -1.99 -6.53 -9.16
N LEU A 76 -2.13 -5.30 -9.67
CA LEU A 76 -1.03 -4.58 -10.31
C LEU A 76 0.08 -4.26 -9.31
N TYR A 77 -0.29 -3.80 -8.12
CA TYR A 77 0.66 -3.54 -7.04
C TYR A 77 1.46 -4.80 -6.69
N TYR A 78 0.79 -5.94 -6.49
CA TYR A 78 1.45 -7.21 -6.19
C TYR A 78 2.43 -7.63 -7.29
N TRP A 79 2.01 -7.50 -8.55
CA TRP A 79 2.85 -7.82 -9.69
C TRP A 79 4.10 -6.92 -9.73
N ILE A 80 3.93 -5.60 -9.59
CA ILE A 80 5.06 -4.67 -9.71
C ILE A 80 6.00 -4.79 -8.51
N ASP A 81 5.48 -5.05 -7.31
CA ASP A 81 6.29 -5.30 -6.12
C ASP A 81 7.18 -6.54 -6.31
N LYS A 82 6.58 -7.67 -6.70
CA LYS A 82 7.28 -8.95 -6.86
C LYS A 82 8.27 -8.97 -8.01
N TYR A 83 7.90 -8.39 -9.16
CA TYR A 83 8.68 -8.53 -10.39
C TYR A 83 9.62 -7.36 -10.66
N VAL A 84 9.37 -6.17 -10.09
CA VAL A 84 10.17 -4.97 -10.34
C VAL A 84 10.83 -4.46 -9.06
N TYR A 85 10.05 -4.15 -8.02
CA TYR A 85 10.58 -3.50 -6.81
C TYR A 85 11.55 -4.41 -6.06
N GLN A 86 11.19 -5.68 -5.82
CA GLN A 86 12.02 -6.65 -5.11
C GLN A 86 13.30 -7.05 -5.86
N ARG A 87 13.30 -6.88 -7.19
CA ARG A 87 14.47 -7.16 -8.04
C ARG A 87 15.36 -5.95 -8.29
N SER A 88 14.87 -4.75 -8.00
CA SER A 88 15.63 -3.52 -8.14
C SER A 88 16.68 -3.40 -7.04
N VAL A 89 17.92 -3.11 -7.42
CA VAL A 89 19.04 -2.93 -6.50
C VAL A 89 19.16 -1.45 -6.13
N GLY A 90 19.37 -1.16 -4.84
CA GLY A 90 19.65 0.19 -4.36
C GLY A 90 18.84 0.60 -3.12
N PRO A 91 18.98 1.85 -2.67
CA PRO A 91 18.17 2.41 -1.59
C PRO A 91 16.68 2.44 -1.99
N TRP A 92 15.81 2.40 -0.99
CA TRP A 92 14.35 2.32 -1.17
C TRP A 92 13.80 3.38 -2.14
N PHE A 93 14.33 4.61 -2.08
CA PHE A 93 13.87 5.71 -2.92
C PHE A 93 14.17 5.46 -4.41
N LEU A 94 15.39 5.02 -4.74
CA LEU A 94 15.75 4.70 -6.12
C LEU A 94 14.96 3.50 -6.66
N ARG A 95 14.73 2.48 -5.81
CA ARG A 95 13.87 1.35 -6.16
C ARG A 95 12.43 1.77 -6.41
N SER A 96 11.91 2.71 -5.61
CA SER A 96 10.54 3.24 -5.79
C SER A 96 10.43 4.03 -7.09
N VAL A 97 11.41 4.89 -7.38
CA VAL A 97 11.48 5.66 -8.63
C VAL A 97 11.56 4.75 -9.85
N SER A 98 12.43 3.72 -9.85
CA SER A 98 12.53 2.79 -10.98
C SER A 98 11.24 1.99 -11.18
N THR A 99 10.62 1.55 -10.08
CA THR A 99 9.35 0.81 -10.09
C THR A 99 8.23 1.64 -10.68
N LEU A 100 8.09 2.90 -10.23
CA LEU A 100 7.02 3.79 -10.68
C LEU A 100 7.27 4.36 -12.08
N LEU A 101 8.51 4.43 -12.52
CA LEU A 101 8.85 4.72 -13.92
C LEU A 101 8.35 3.60 -14.84
N ILE A 102 8.60 2.33 -14.47
CA ILE A 102 8.09 1.17 -15.20
C ILE A 102 6.56 1.13 -15.14
N ASN A 103 5.96 1.45 -13.99
CA ASN A 103 4.51 1.58 -13.86
C ASN A 103 3.96 2.62 -14.83
N SER A 104 4.59 3.78 -14.92
CA SER A 104 4.16 4.83 -15.86
C SER A 104 4.20 4.35 -17.32
N LEU A 105 5.25 3.62 -17.70
CA LEU A 105 5.37 3.06 -19.05
C LEU A 105 4.24 2.07 -19.37
N TRP A 106 3.76 1.32 -18.38
CA TRP A 106 2.61 0.42 -18.53
C TRP A 106 1.31 1.17 -18.87
N TYR A 107 1.11 2.37 -18.33
CA TYR A 107 -0.05 3.21 -18.63
C TYR A 107 0.07 3.95 -19.98
N GLY A 108 1.29 4.25 -20.42
CA GLY A 108 1.55 4.81 -21.74
C GLY A 108 2.75 5.76 -21.76
N VAL A 109 3.02 6.33 -22.94
CA VAL A 109 4.19 7.20 -23.18
C VAL A 109 3.83 8.70 -23.06
N GLN A 110 2.69 9.01 -22.44
CA GLN A 110 2.29 10.41 -22.25
C GLN A 110 3.08 11.03 -21.09
N PRO A 111 3.68 12.24 -21.27
CA PRO A 111 4.51 12.88 -20.24
C PRO A 111 3.83 13.05 -18.88
N VAL A 112 2.51 13.25 -18.88
CA VAL A 112 1.72 13.44 -17.66
C VAL A 112 1.77 12.23 -16.73
N TYR A 113 1.81 11.01 -17.27
CA TYR A 113 1.92 9.78 -16.48
C TYR A 113 3.24 9.71 -15.73
N PHE A 114 4.33 10.11 -16.39
CA PHE A 114 5.65 10.09 -15.78
C PHE A 114 5.72 11.08 -14.63
N VAL A 115 5.22 12.30 -14.82
CA VAL A 115 5.21 13.31 -13.76
C VAL A 115 4.36 12.84 -12.58
N ALA A 116 3.17 12.28 -12.83
CA ALA A 116 2.29 11.81 -11.76
C ALA A 116 2.93 10.68 -10.94
N HIS A 117 3.44 9.64 -11.62
CA HIS A 117 4.07 8.50 -10.96
C HIS A 117 5.37 8.86 -10.24
N LEU A 118 6.21 9.70 -10.84
CA LEU A 118 7.46 10.14 -10.21
C LEU A 118 7.24 11.12 -9.06
N THR A 119 6.04 11.69 -8.94
CA THR A 119 5.66 12.50 -7.77
C THR A 119 5.22 11.64 -6.59
N LEU A 120 4.71 10.42 -6.78
CA LEU A 120 4.36 9.49 -5.70
C LEU A 120 5.51 9.16 -4.72
N PRO A 121 6.73 8.79 -5.14
CA PRO A 121 7.83 8.53 -4.20
C PRO A 121 8.28 9.80 -3.49
N LEU A 122 8.07 10.97 -4.11
CA LEU A 122 8.32 12.26 -3.48
C LEU A 122 7.28 12.57 -2.38
N ILE A 123 6.00 12.21 -2.59
CA ILE A 123 4.95 12.30 -1.57
C ILE A 123 5.29 11.37 -0.39
N ALA A 124 5.71 10.13 -0.66
CA ALA A 124 6.13 9.18 0.38
C ALA A 124 7.31 9.73 1.19
N LEU A 125 8.30 10.33 0.51
CA LEU A 125 9.43 10.99 1.16
C LEU A 125 8.98 12.20 2.01
N ALA A 126 7.99 12.97 1.54
CA ALA A 126 7.41 14.05 2.33
C ALA A 126 6.71 13.51 3.59
N GLU A 127 5.96 12.41 3.53
CA GLU A 127 5.36 11.81 4.72
C GLU A 127 6.41 11.42 5.77
N ASP A 128 7.54 10.87 5.32
CA ASP A 128 8.70 10.57 6.18
C ASP A 128 9.33 11.86 6.76
N GLY A 129 9.37 12.93 5.95
CA GLY A 129 9.80 14.26 6.37
C GLY A 129 8.89 14.92 7.40
N ILE A 130 7.56 14.82 7.28
CA ILE A 130 6.61 15.36 8.26
C ILE A 130 6.87 14.72 9.63
N ALA A 131 6.98 13.38 9.68
CA ALA A 131 7.26 12.68 10.94
C ALA A 131 8.61 13.08 11.54
N THR A 132 9.63 13.24 10.69
CA THR A 132 10.98 13.64 11.12
C THR A 132 11.00 15.06 11.66
N VAL A 133 10.34 16.01 11.01
CA VAL A 133 10.24 17.41 11.45
C VAL A 133 9.51 17.50 12.79
N VAL A 134 8.38 16.79 12.93
CA VAL A 134 7.62 16.74 14.18
C VAL A 134 8.48 16.17 15.32
N ALA A 135 9.21 15.08 15.07
CA ALA A 135 10.10 14.47 16.06
C ALA A 135 11.28 15.39 16.42
N PHE A 136 11.93 15.99 15.41
CA PHE A 136 13.09 16.87 15.60
C PHE A 136 12.77 18.10 16.45
N PHE A 137 11.65 18.77 16.16
CA PHE A 137 11.21 19.95 16.91
C PHE A 137 10.38 19.59 18.15
N ARG A 138 10.16 18.30 18.42
CA ARG A 138 9.36 17.79 19.54
C ARG A 138 7.97 18.45 19.63
N LEU A 139 7.32 18.62 18.48
CA LEU A 139 5.96 19.19 18.45
C LEU A 139 5.01 18.21 19.12
N SER A 140 4.30 18.69 20.15
CA SER A 140 3.21 17.95 20.76
C SER A 140 1.97 18.07 19.87
N LEU A 141 1.65 17.00 19.15
CA LEU A 141 0.40 16.87 18.42
C LEU A 141 -0.63 16.09 19.26
N PRO A 142 -1.94 16.38 19.08
CA PRO A 142 -2.98 15.56 19.68
C PRO A 142 -2.91 14.11 19.15
N PRO A 143 -3.50 13.13 19.88
CA PRO A 143 -3.59 11.76 19.40
C PRO A 143 -4.18 11.71 17.98
N GLY A 144 -3.48 11.08 17.04
CA GLY A 144 -3.87 11.02 15.63
C GLY A 144 -3.59 12.28 14.80
N GLY A 145 -3.03 13.35 15.38
CA GLY A 145 -2.72 14.60 14.68
C GLY A 145 -1.73 14.42 13.53
N LEU A 146 -0.65 13.65 13.73
CA LEU A 146 0.29 13.34 12.66
C LEU A 146 -0.40 12.54 11.53
N ALA A 147 -1.19 11.52 11.90
CA ALA A 147 -1.91 10.70 10.94
C ALA A 147 -2.88 11.54 10.10
N PHE A 148 -3.59 12.49 10.72
CA PHE A 148 -4.46 13.44 10.02
C PHE A 148 -3.67 14.35 9.07
N ILE A 149 -2.53 14.91 9.50
CA ILE A 149 -1.71 15.77 8.64
C ILE A 149 -1.18 15.00 7.42
N ARG A 150 -0.65 13.79 7.63
CA ARG A 150 -0.19 12.93 6.54
C ARG A 150 -1.33 12.58 5.59
N TRP A 151 -2.45 12.10 6.12
CA TRP A 151 -3.66 11.81 5.35
C TRP A 151 -4.13 13.01 4.54
N PHE A 152 -4.23 14.19 5.16
CA PHE A 152 -4.71 15.40 4.49
C PHE A 152 -3.78 15.83 3.35
N PHE A 153 -2.46 15.85 3.61
CA PHE A 153 -1.46 16.16 2.59
C PHE A 153 -1.51 15.15 1.44
N GLN A 154 -1.59 13.87 1.77
CA GLN A 154 -1.69 12.79 0.81
C GLN A 154 -2.93 12.93 -0.08
N MET A 155 -4.11 13.11 0.51
CA MET A 155 -5.37 13.25 -0.24
C MET A 155 -5.31 14.42 -1.22
N ARG A 156 -4.84 15.59 -0.77
CA ARG A 156 -4.66 16.75 -1.64
C ARG A 156 -3.63 16.52 -2.74
N SER A 157 -2.60 15.75 -2.46
CA SER A 157 -1.61 15.38 -3.45
C SER A 157 -2.18 14.44 -4.50
N ILE A 158 -2.98 13.45 -4.10
CA ILE A 158 -3.65 12.52 -5.03
C ILE A 158 -4.65 13.28 -5.91
N ASP A 159 -5.48 14.16 -5.34
CA ASP A 159 -6.43 14.99 -6.12
C ASP A 159 -5.71 15.83 -7.19
N TYR A 160 -4.60 16.44 -6.80
CA TYR A 160 -3.75 17.24 -7.69
C TYR A 160 -3.14 16.42 -8.83
N LEU A 161 -2.67 15.20 -8.53
CA LEU A 161 -2.13 14.30 -9.56
C LEU A 161 -3.23 13.73 -10.45
N ALA A 162 -4.40 13.40 -9.89
CA ALA A 162 -5.56 12.89 -10.60
C ALA A 162 -6.06 13.87 -11.67
N ALA A 163 -5.95 15.18 -11.44
CA ALA A 163 -6.27 16.18 -12.46
C ALA A 163 -5.44 16.01 -13.74
N GLY A 164 -4.17 15.62 -13.62
CA GLY A 164 -3.32 15.30 -14.79
C GLY A 164 -3.81 14.07 -15.55
N TRP A 165 -4.31 13.06 -14.85
CA TRP A 165 -4.91 11.87 -15.47
C TRP A 165 -6.19 12.16 -16.23
N ILE A 166 -6.99 13.13 -15.76
CA ILE A 166 -8.23 13.54 -16.40
C ILE A 166 -7.95 14.38 -17.65
N LEU A 167 -7.01 15.32 -17.57
CA LEU A 167 -6.68 16.23 -18.67
C LEU A 167 -5.94 15.52 -19.81
N LEU A 168 -5.06 14.58 -19.50
CA LEU A 168 -4.23 13.80 -20.43
C LEU A 168 -3.20 14.63 -21.25
N SER A 169 -3.53 15.88 -21.59
CA SER A 169 -2.67 16.87 -22.22
C SER A 169 -1.64 17.39 -21.23
N PHE A 170 -0.35 17.24 -21.57
CA PHE A 170 0.74 17.71 -20.72
C PHE A 170 0.73 19.23 -20.56
N GLN A 171 0.38 19.98 -21.61
CA GLN A 171 0.37 21.43 -21.55
C GLN A 171 -0.73 21.94 -20.59
N GLU A 172 -1.95 21.40 -20.70
CA GLU A 172 -3.06 21.78 -19.84
C GLU A 172 -2.80 21.35 -18.39
N ALA A 173 -2.27 20.14 -18.18
CA ALA A 173 -1.87 19.67 -16.86
C ALA A 173 -0.76 20.55 -16.25
N TYR A 174 0.22 20.97 -17.04
CA TYR A 174 1.29 21.86 -16.60
C TYR A 174 0.76 23.24 -16.21
N GLU A 175 -0.11 23.83 -17.03
CA GLU A 175 -0.74 25.12 -16.74
C GLU A 175 -1.55 25.04 -15.44
N LEU A 176 -2.35 23.98 -15.25
CA LEU A 176 -3.08 23.73 -14.00
C LEU A 176 -2.13 23.62 -12.80
N TRP A 177 -1.11 22.78 -12.90
CA TRP A 177 -0.14 22.57 -11.83
C TRP A 177 0.65 23.84 -11.50
N SER A 178 0.98 24.64 -12.51
CA SER A 178 1.64 25.94 -12.35
C SER A 178 0.73 26.96 -11.65
N SER A 179 -0.58 26.92 -11.90
CA SER A 179 -1.55 27.80 -11.23
C SER A 179 -1.64 27.52 -9.72
N PHE A 180 -1.41 26.27 -9.32
CA PHE A 180 -1.28 25.86 -7.91
C PHE A 180 0.15 26.03 -7.35
N GLY A 181 1.08 26.58 -8.15
CA GLY A 181 2.46 26.82 -7.74
C GLY A 181 3.28 25.54 -7.51
N PHE A 182 2.90 24.43 -8.14
CA PHE A 182 3.55 23.12 -7.95
C PHE A 182 3.66 22.69 -6.47
N PHE A 183 2.64 22.99 -5.65
CA PHE A 183 2.73 22.84 -4.20
C PHE A 183 3.12 21.43 -3.75
N VAL A 184 2.63 20.37 -4.42
CA VAL A 184 2.98 18.99 -4.10
C VAL A 184 4.47 18.74 -4.28
N GLN A 185 5.03 19.18 -5.42
CA GLN A 185 6.45 19.02 -5.71
C GLN A 185 7.30 19.90 -4.77
N VAL A 186 6.89 21.14 -4.52
CA VAL A 186 7.60 22.08 -3.62
C VAL A 186 7.64 21.53 -2.20
N ILE A 187 6.48 21.16 -1.63
CA ILE A 187 6.39 20.58 -0.28
C ILE A 187 7.16 19.26 -0.22
N GLY A 188 7.00 18.43 -1.26
CA GLY A 188 7.75 17.19 -1.48
C GLY A 188 9.26 17.35 -1.32
N VAL A 189 9.84 18.28 -2.09
CA VAL A 189 11.28 18.55 -2.08
C VAL A 189 11.73 19.16 -0.76
N VAL A 190 10.99 20.14 -0.23
CA VAL A 190 11.34 20.82 1.03
C VAL A 190 11.35 19.82 2.19
N LEU A 191 10.31 19.01 2.32
CA LEU A 191 10.23 17.99 3.38
C LEU A 191 11.21 16.85 3.15
N GLY A 192 11.51 16.48 1.90
CA GLY A 192 12.54 15.50 1.60
C GLY A 192 13.94 15.97 2.00
N ILE A 193 14.28 17.24 1.72
CA ILE A 193 15.54 17.84 2.18
C ILE A 193 15.56 17.91 3.71
N ALA A 194 14.46 18.33 4.35
CA ALA A 194 14.34 18.34 5.80
C ALA A 194 14.55 16.93 6.38
N HIS A 195 13.94 15.90 5.79
CA HIS A 195 14.12 14.51 6.18
C HIS A 195 15.61 14.12 6.15
N PHE A 196 16.28 14.25 5.00
CA PHE A 196 17.68 13.84 4.87
C PHE A 196 18.63 14.63 5.77
N THR A 197 18.35 15.91 6.03
CA THR A 197 19.20 16.76 6.87
C THR A 197 18.98 16.55 8.36
N MET A 198 17.75 16.26 8.77
CA MET A 198 17.34 16.15 10.18
C MET A 198 17.31 14.73 10.71
N VAL A 199 17.09 13.70 9.86
CA VAL A 199 16.95 12.30 10.30
C VAL A 199 18.13 11.81 11.11
N ARG A 200 19.35 12.27 10.80
CA ARG A 200 20.58 11.97 11.54
C ARG A 200 20.60 12.47 12.99
N PHE A 201 19.71 13.39 13.35
CA PHE A 201 19.59 13.97 14.68
C PHE A 201 18.38 13.45 15.47
N VAL A 202 17.49 12.71 14.81
CA VAL A 202 16.30 12.13 15.42
C VAL A 202 16.57 10.67 15.66
N SER A 203 16.38 10.19 16.89
CA SER A 203 16.48 8.76 17.14
C SER A 203 15.30 8.00 16.53
N ASP A 204 15.54 6.76 16.07
CA ASP A 204 14.47 5.91 15.51
C ASP A 204 13.33 5.71 16.51
N PHE A 205 13.64 5.72 17.81
CA PHE A 205 12.66 5.65 18.89
C PHE A 205 11.81 6.92 18.97
N GLU A 206 12.41 8.11 18.97
CA GLU A 206 11.65 9.38 18.97
C GLU A 206 10.74 9.45 17.74
N ARG A 207 11.23 9.05 16.56
CA ARG A 207 10.39 9.00 15.36
C ARG A 207 9.23 8.02 15.52
N TRP A 208 9.49 6.81 16.02
CA TRP A 208 8.46 5.79 16.22
C TRP A 208 7.36 6.24 17.20
N THR A 209 7.74 6.90 18.31
CA THR A 209 6.77 7.42 19.30
C THR A 209 5.83 8.47 18.72
N VAL A 210 6.33 9.30 17.79
CA VAL A 210 5.52 10.28 17.07
C VAL A 210 4.58 9.61 16.07
N GLU A 211 5.05 8.57 15.38
CA GLU A 211 4.24 7.83 14.40
C GLU A 211 3.16 6.97 15.05
N ASN A 212 3.36 6.53 16.30
CA ASN A 212 2.44 5.67 17.05
C ASN A 212 1.98 6.33 18.36
N PRO A 213 1.19 7.42 18.28
CA PRO A 213 0.75 8.13 19.48
C PRO A 213 -0.15 7.24 20.32
N GLY A 214 0.25 6.98 21.57
CA GLY A 214 -0.51 6.17 22.53
C GLY A 214 -0.16 4.68 22.54
N ALA A 215 0.82 4.23 21.75
CA ALA A 215 1.38 2.89 21.93
C ALA A 215 2.06 2.78 23.30
N ASP A 216 1.83 1.68 24.03
CA ASP A 216 2.49 1.44 25.31
C ASP A 216 3.98 1.13 25.06
N VAL A 217 4.83 2.11 25.37
CA VAL A 217 6.27 2.00 25.26
C VAL A 217 6.80 0.83 26.09
N ALA A 218 6.21 0.58 27.28
CA ALA A 218 6.64 -0.50 28.14
C ALA A 218 6.31 -1.87 27.52
N GLU A 219 5.14 -2.01 26.91
CA GLU A 219 4.77 -3.23 26.17
C GLU A 219 5.68 -3.45 24.96
N ALA A 220 5.93 -2.40 24.17
CA ALA A 220 6.80 -2.47 23.00
C ALA A 220 8.25 -2.84 23.38
N THR A 221 8.78 -2.23 24.44
CA THR A 221 10.11 -2.55 24.98
C THR A 221 10.15 -3.97 25.58
N ALA A 222 9.12 -4.40 26.30
CA ALA A 222 9.04 -5.77 26.83
C ALA A 222 9.00 -6.82 25.71
N ARG A 223 8.26 -6.56 24.63
CA ARG A 223 8.28 -7.40 23.42
C ARG A 223 9.67 -7.50 22.83
N ASN A 224 10.33 -6.37 22.58
CA ASN A 224 11.67 -6.34 22.00
C ASN A 224 12.71 -7.05 22.90
N LEU A 225 12.64 -6.85 24.21
CA LEU A 225 13.51 -7.55 25.16
C LEU A 225 13.29 -9.06 25.12
N SER A 226 12.04 -9.51 25.00
CA SER A 226 11.71 -10.94 24.93
C SER A 226 12.15 -11.60 23.63
N SER A 227 12.14 -10.88 22.50
CA SER A 227 12.44 -11.42 21.17
C SER A 227 13.92 -11.30 20.81
N THR A 228 14.55 -10.16 21.07
CA THR A 228 15.93 -9.87 20.61
C THR A 228 16.90 -9.52 21.74
N GLY A 229 16.42 -9.42 22.98
CA GLY A 229 17.26 -9.10 24.15
C GLY A 229 17.72 -7.65 24.21
N LYS A 230 17.24 -6.78 23.31
CA LYS A 230 17.55 -5.34 23.29
C LYS A 230 16.36 -4.54 23.81
N ALA A 231 16.65 -3.44 24.50
CA ALA A 231 15.63 -2.55 25.06
C ALA A 231 14.80 -1.84 23.96
N TRP A 232 15.39 -1.63 22.79
CA TRP A 232 14.71 -1.10 21.63
C TRP A 232 15.35 -1.61 20.33
N GLU A 233 14.51 -2.08 19.42
CA GLU A 233 14.80 -2.16 18.00
C GLU A 233 13.62 -1.56 17.26
N SER A 234 13.88 -0.89 16.13
CA SER A 234 12.79 -0.49 15.24
C SER A 234 11.99 -1.76 14.91
N PRO A 235 10.65 -1.73 15.00
CA PRO A 235 9.85 -2.84 14.52
C PRO A 235 10.34 -3.19 13.12
N VAL A 236 10.53 -4.49 12.85
CA VAL A 236 10.61 -4.96 11.48
C VAL A 236 9.24 -4.65 10.88
N VAL A 237 9.10 -3.44 10.33
CA VAL A 237 8.05 -3.18 9.36
C VAL A 237 8.36 -4.19 8.28
N ASP A 238 7.54 -5.24 8.17
CA ASP A 238 7.66 -6.20 7.08
C ASP A 238 7.81 -5.38 5.81
N GLY A 239 9.04 -5.35 5.30
CA GLY A 239 9.46 -4.32 4.38
C GLY A 239 8.77 -4.56 3.06
N TYR A 240 7.64 -3.91 2.84
CA TYR A 240 6.91 -3.98 1.58
C TYR A 240 6.48 -2.58 1.14
N VAL A 241 7.50 -1.77 0.80
CA VAL A 241 7.44 -0.42 0.21
C VAL A 241 7.00 0.69 1.17
#